data_AF-A0A5K1FEQ3-F1
#
_entry.id   AF-A0A5K1FEQ3-F1
#
_cell.length_a   1.000
_cell.length_b   1.000
_cell.length_c   1.000
_cell.angle_alpha   90.00
_cell.angle_beta   90.00
_cell.angle_gamma   90.00
#
_symmetry.space_group_name_H-M   'P 1'
#
loop_
_entity.id
_entity.type
_entity.pdbx_description
1 polymer ?
#
loop_
_entity_poly.entity_id
_entity_poly.type
_entity_poly.pdbx_seq_one_letter_code
_entity_poly.pdbx_strand_id
1 'polypeptide(L)'
;MNPSSSLPTMSASTAFVPLLLFFIAILAESAAANVVKLDVHPKILNKSGDSVRIEWSGIPNPYALDWLGVYNPASSDHKNFIGYVFLSSSPNWKSGSGFIDLPLLNLRSSYQFRIFNWNESEINKKHRDHDQNPLPGTRHLLATSEEVSFANYNDPAQIHLAFGSNDDEMRVLFITRDGIKSFARYGLKRDELDEIAEASTTTYSRSDMCDSPANSDGGWRDPGNIHDAVMKNLKAGARYYYQ
;
A
#
# COMPACT_ATOMS: atom_id res chain seq x y z
N MET A 1 11.68 29.95 110.04
CA MET A 1 11.59 29.87 108.56
C MET A 1 11.06 28.49 108.22
N ASN A 2 9.89 28.43 107.58
CA ASN A 2 9.12 27.21 107.27
C ASN A 2 9.90 26.14 106.50
N PRO A 3 9.59 24.85 106.71
CA PRO A 3 9.69 23.85 105.65
C PRO A 3 8.29 23.51 105.11
N SER A 4 8.10 23.75 103.82
CA SER A 4 6.91 23.39 103.05
C SER A 4 7.08 22.02 102.37
N SER A 5 6.01 21.25 102.46
CA SER A 5 5.62 20.00 101.79
C SER A 5 6.23 19.67 100.43
N SER A 6 6.57 18.39 100.23
CA SER A 6 6.81 17.75 98.94
C SER A 6 5.67 16.76 98.59
N LEU A 7 5.19 16.84 97.36
CA LEU A 7 4.37 15.83 96.66
C LEU A 7 5.11 15.47 95.37
N PRO A 8 5.15 14.20 94.94
CA PRO A 8 5.91 13.81 93.76
C PRO A 8 5.07 13.96 92.48
N THR A 9 5.69 14.48 91.43
CA THR A 9 5.17 14.53 90.06
C THR A 9 5.58 13.27 89.30
N MET A 10 4.60 12.56 88.72
CA MET A 10 4.85 11.45 87.79
C MET A 10 5.17 11.99 86.39
N SER A 11 6.28 11.52 85.82
CA SER A 11 6.67 11.72 84.42
C SER A 11 6.08 10.60 83.56
N ALA A 12 5.33 10.95 82.52
CA ALA A 12 4.87 10.00 81.49
C ALA A 12 5.91 9.91 80.36
N SER A 13 6.47 8.72 80.14
CA SER A 13 7.29 8.41 78.96
C SER A 13 6.40 8.03 77.78
N THR A 14 6.46 8.80 76.69
CA THR A 14 5.86 8.47 75.40
C THR A 14 6.81 7.58 74.61
N ALA A 15 6.40 6.34 74.35
CA ALA A 15 7.12 5.42 73.48
C ALA A 15 6.83 5.72 72.00
N PHE A 16 7.86 6.03 71.22
CA PHE A 16 7.79 6.27 69.78
C PHE A 16 8.01 4.94 69.05
N VAL A 17 6.99 4.39 68.40
CA VAL A 17 7.08 3.17 67.57
C VAL A 17 7.21 3.60 66.10
N PRO A 18 8.31 3.28 65.38
CA PRO A 18 8.43 3.64 63.98
C PRO A 18 7.59 2.67 63.14
N LEU A 19 6.58 3.19 62.46
CA LEU A 19 5.78 2.45 61.49
C LEU A 19 6.63 2.29 60.21
N LEU A 20 7.24 1.12 60.01
CA LEU A 20 7.90 0.77 58.75
C LEU A 20 6.84 0.58 57.66
N LEU A 21 6.65 1.60 56.82
CA LEU A 21 5.88 1.49 55.58
C LEU A 21 6.72 0.73 54.55
N PHE A 22 6.44 -0.58 54.40
CA PHE A 22 6.91 -1.35 53.25
C PHE A 22 6.17 -0.88 51.99
N PHE A 23 6.79 0.00 51.21
CA PHE A 23 6.36 0.27 49.84
C PHE A 23 6.72 -0.94 48.98
N ILE A 24 5.74 -1.80 48.72
CA ILE A 24 5.84 -2.83 47.67
C ILE A 24 5.72 -2.09 46.34
N ALA A 25 6.86 -1.86 45.68
CA ALA A 25 6.87 -1.41 44.29
C ALA A 25 6.40 -2.56 43.41
N ILE A 26 5.12 -2.53 43.01
CA ILE A 26 4.58 -3.42 41.98
C ILE A 26 5.20 -2.97 40.66
N LEU A 27 6.24 -3.67 40.20
CA LEU A 27 6.71 -3.57 38.82
C LEU A 27 5.62 -4.15 37.93
N ALA A 28 4.76 -3.28 37.40
CA ALA A 28 3.93 -3.63 36.26
C ALA A 28 4.85 -3.74 35.05
N GLU A 29 5.29 -4.97 34.73
CA GLU A 29 5.78 -5.26 33.39
C GLU A 29 4.64 -4.99 32.42
N SER A 30 4.69 -3.84 31.74
CA SER A 30 3.85 -3.65 30.57
C SER A 30 4.36 -4.66 29.55
N ALA A 31 3.53 -5.67 29.27
CA ALA A 31 3.66 -6.41 28.04
C ALA A 31 3.52 -5.36 26.94
N ALA A 32 4.63 -4.88 26.39
CA ALA A 32 4.61 -4.14 25.16
C ALA A 32 3.82 -5.02 24.18
N ALA A 33 2.66 -4.55 23.74
CA ALA A 33 1.95 -5.22 22.67
C ALA A 33 2.99 -5.35 21.54
N ASN A 34 3.31 -6.59 21.15
CA ASN A 34 4.18 -6.83 20.01
C ASN A 34 3.43 -6.32 18.77
N VAL A 35 3.59 -5.04 18.48
CA VAL A 35 3.05 -4.42 17.27
C VAL A 35 3.86 -4.99 16.12
N VAL A 36 3.19 -5.72 15.24
CA VAL A 36 3.79 -6.22 14.00
C VAL A 36 4.30 -5.00 13.22
N LYS A 37 5.58 -5.00 12.89
CA LYS A 37 6.20 -3.94 12.07
C LYS A 37 6.06 -4.31 10.60
N LEU A 38 5.76 -3.31 9.78
CA LEU A 38 5.65 -3.44 8.33
C LEU A 38 6.28 -2.21 7.68
N ASP A 39 7.50 -2.37 7.21
CA ASP A 39 8.33 -1.31 6.63
C ASP A 39 8.43 -1.46 5.11
N VAL A 40 8.52 -0.34 4.40
CA VAL A 40 8.54 -0.31 2.92
C VAL A 40 9.58 0.68 2.39
N HIS A 41 10.40 0.21 1.45
CA HIS A 41 11.49 0.99 0.88
C HIS A 41 11.72 0.66 -0.61
N PRO A 42 11.91 1.67 -1.49
CA PRO A 42 11.76 3.11 -1.23
C PRO A 42 10.28 3.51 -1.12
N LYS A 43 10.01 4.65 -0.48
CA LYS A 43 8.65 5.23 -0.39
C LYS A 43 8.24 6.01 -1.65
N ILE A 44 9.21 6.37 -2.49
CA ILE A 44 8.99 7.07 -3.76
C ILE A 44 9.67 6.27 -4.86
N LEU A 45 8.89 5.80 -5.82
CA LEU A 45 9.34 5.09 -7.01
C LEU A 45 9.51 6.08 -8.16
N ASN A 46 10.53 5.88 -8.99
CA ASN A 46 10.83 6.82 -10.08
C ASN A 46 10.03 6.51 -11.34
N LYS A 47 9.82 5.24 -11.64
CA LYS A 47 9.10 4.79 -12.85
C LYS A 47 8.27 3.54 -12.59
N SER A 48 7.25 3.34 -13.43
CA SER A 48 6.47 2.10 -13.45
C SER A 48 7.38 0.88 -13.64
N GLY A 49 7.18 -0.15 -12.83
CA GLY A 49 8.00 -1.36 -12.80
C GLY A 49 9.16 -1.34 -11.80
N ASP A 50 9.46 -0.20 -11.17
CA ASP A 50 10.40 -0.17 -10.04
C ASP A 50 9.89 -1.04 -8.88
N SER A 51 10.81 -1.73 -8.22
CA SER A 51 10.49 -2.62 -7.11
C SER A 51 10.48 -1.89 -5.77
N VAL A 52 9.50 -2.24 -4.93
CA VAL A 52 9.48 -1.91 -3.51
C VAL A 52 9.83 -3.16 -2.69
N ARG A 53 10.70 -2.98 -1.70
CA ARG A 53 10.96 -3.95 -0.65
C ARG A 53 9.97 -3.75 0.48
N ILE A 54 9.28 -4.81 0.86
CA ILE A 54 8.29 -4.83 1.94
C ILE A 54 8.79 -5.83 2.99
N GLU A 55 9.07 -5.34 4.19
CA GLU A 55 9.68 -6.12 5.27
C GLU A 55 8.77 -6.13 6.48
N TRP A 56 8.61 -7.29 7.12
CA TRP A 56 7.84 -7.40 8.34
C TRP A 56 8.59 -8.14 9.44
N SER A 57 8.23 -7.84 10.68
CA SER A 57 8.72 -8.55 11.85
C SER A 57 7.73 -8.52 13.00
N GLY A 58 7.88 -9.48 13.92
CA GLY A 58 7.12 -9.52 15.16
C GLY A 58 5.72 -10.16 15.04
N ILE A 59 5.43 -10.92 13.98
CA ILE A 59 4.20 -11.72 13.91
C ILE A 59 4.29 -12.86 14.93
N PRO A 60 3.43 -12.91 15.96
CA PRO A 60 3.60 -13.83 17.09
C PRO A 60 3.28 -15.29 16.74
N ASN A 61 2.24 -15.52 15.93
CA ASN A 61 1.79 -16.87 15.53
C ASN A 61 1.56 -16.91 14.01
N PRO A 62 2.63 -17.03 13.21
CA PRO A 62 2.49 -17.00 11.76
C PRO A 62 1.71 -18.22 11.23
N TYR A 63 0.70 -17.99 10.39
CA TYR A 63 0.02 -19.04 9.65
C TYR A 63 0.45 -19.08 8.19
N ALA A 64 0.34 -20.25 7.56
CA ALA A 64 0.72 -20.43 6.15
C ALA A 64 -0.11 -19.57 5.18
N LEU A 65 -1.32 -19.18 5.61
CA LEU A 65 -2.27 -18.35 4.88
C LEU A 65 -2.22 -16.88 5.25
N ASP A 66 -1.35 -16.47 6.19
CA ASP A 66 -1.10 -15.06 6.42
C ASP A 66 -0.66 -14.41 5.13
N TRP A 67 -1.18 -13.22 4.84
CA TRP A 67 -1.04 -12.62 3.53
C TRP A 67 -0.84 -11.13 3.61
N LEU A 68 -0.12 -10.63 2.60
CA LEU A 68 0.12 -9.24 2.33
C LEU A 68 -0.86 -8.78 1.25
N GLY A 69 -1.76 -7.85 1.57
CA GLY A 69 -2.64 -7.20 0.63
C GLY A 69 -2.00 -5.97 -0.01
N VAL A 70 -2.21 -5.81 -1.32
CA VAL A 70 -1.75 -4.66 -2.11
C VAL A 70 -2.95 -3.76 -2.38
N TYR A 71 -2.86 -2.50 -1.94
CA TYR A 71 -3.93 -1.51 -2.08
C TYR A 71 -3.47 -0.34 -2.93
N ASN A 72 -4.31 0.06 -3.86
CA ASN A 72 -4.16 1.25 -4.68
C ASN A 72 -5.58 1.73 -5.01
N PRO A 73 -6.00 2.97 -4.75
CA PRO A 73 -5.32 3.92 -3.88
C PRO A 73 -5.08 3.35 -2.47
N ALA A 74 -4.12 3.90 -1.74
CA ALA A 74 -3.83 3.53 -0.36
C ALA A 74 -5.07 3.57 0.56
N SER A 75 -6.03 4.45 0.26
CA SER A 75 -7.28 4.62 1.00
C SER A 75 -8.35 3.55 0.75
N SER A 76 -8.12 2.57 -0.13
CA SER A 76 -9.08 1.51 -0.42
C SER A 76 -9.47 0.73 0.85
N ASP A 77 -10.75 0.37 0.95
CA ASP A 77 -11.27 -0.53 1.99
C ASP A 77 -10.51 -1.86 1.99
N HIS A 78 -10.40 -2.52 3.16
CA HIS A 78 -9.65 -3.76 3.31
C HIS A 78 -10.09 -4.86 2.33
N LYS A 79 -11.38 -4.93 1.97
CA LYS A 79 -11.91 -5.94 1.02
C LYS A 79 -11.58 -5.64 -0.45
N ASN A 80 -11.10 -4.44 -0.75
CA ASN A 80 -10.86 -3.96 -2.11
C ASN A 80 -9.35 -3.91 -2.45
N PHE A 81 -8.61 -4.97 -2.11
CA PHE A 81 -7.22 -5.13 -2.53
C PHE A 81 -7.14 -5.43 -4.04
N ILE A 82 -6.06 -5.02 -4.71
CA ILE A 82 -5.82 -5.32 -6.14
C ILE A 82 -4.99 -6.57 -6.38
N GLY A 83 -4.34 -7.05 -5.33
CA GLY A 83 -3.48 -8.21 -5.37
C GLY A 83 -3.10 -8.60 -3.95
N TYR A 84 -2.58 -9.80 -3.81
CA TYR A 84 -2.10 -10.32 -2.55
C TYR A 84 -0.95 -11.29 -2.76
N VAL A 85 -0.14 -11.47 -1.72
CA VAL A 85 0.92 -12.49 -1.67
C VAL A 85 0.88 -13.16 -0.31
N PHE A 86 0.95 -14.48 -0.25
CA PHE A 86 1.09 -15.17 1.03
C PHE A 86 2.48 -14.91 1.63
N LEU A 87 2.53 -14.61 2.92
CA LEU A 87 3.79 -14.42 3.65
C LEU A 87 4.64 -15.70 3.64
N SER A 88 3.98 -16.86 3.50
CA SER A 88 4.63 -18.16 3.39
C SER A 88 5.56 -18.33 2.17
N SER A 89 5.48 -17.41 1.21
CA SER A 89 6.43 -17.31 0.09
C SER A 89 7.83 -16.83 0.50
N SER A 90 7.96 -16.13 1.62
CA SER A 90 9.25 -15.61 2.09
C SER A 90 10.04 -16.65 2.88
N PRO A 91 11.34 -16.84 2.62
CA PRO A 91 12.19 -17.68 3.46
C PRO A 91 12.16 -17.17 4.91
N ASN A 92 11.91 -18.08 5.87
CA ASN A 92 11.82 -17.80 7.30
C ASN A 92 10.54 -17.12 7.82
N TRP A 93 9.47 -17.05 7.03
CA TRP A 93 8.17 -16.51 7.49
C TRP A 93 7.67 -17.07 8.83
N LYS A 94 8.00 -18.34 9.14
CA LYS A 94 7.67 -19.02 10.40
C LYS A 94 8.29 -18.38 11.64
N SER A 95 9.35 -17.59 11.48
CA SER A 95 9.95 -16.80 12.56
C SER A 95 9.14 -15.55 12.93
N GLY A 96 8.07 -15.27 12.17
CA GLY A 96 7.28 -14.05 12.31
C GLY A 96 7.89 -12.83 11.62
N SER A 97 8.94 -13.05 10.83
CA SER A 97 9.62 -12.02 10.04
C SER A 97 9.88 -12.52 8.62
N GLY A 98 9.98 -11.59 7.68
CA GLY A 98 10.24 -11.89 6.28
C GLY A 98 10.24 -10.63 5.43
N PHE A 99 10.48 -10.83 4.14
CA PHE A 99 10.43 -9.76 3.16
C PHE A 99 9.94 -10.27 1.80
N ILE A 100 9.39 -9.35 1.01
CA ILE A 100 9.01 -9.56 -0.39
C ILE A 100 9.41 -8.32 -1.18
N ASP A 101 9.99 -8.51 -2.37
CA ASP A 101 10.23 -7.45 -3.33
C ASP A 101 9.15 -7.51 -4.42
N LEU A 102 8.40 -6.42 -4.63
CA LEU A 102 7.32 -6.34 -5.62
C LEU A 102 7.56 -5.21 -6.62
N PRO A 103 7.60 -5.48 -7.94
CA PRO A 103 7.53 -4.41 -8.95
C PRO A 103 6.13 -3.80 -8.94
N LEU A 104 6.02 -2.48 -8.80
CA LEU A 104 4.73 -1.78 -8.81
C LEU A 104 4.50 -1.06 -10.13
N LEU A 105 3.26 -1.10 -10.62
CA LEU A 105 2.84 -0.32 -11.77
C LEU A 105 2.40 1.07 -11.33
N ASN A 106 2.72 2.09 -12.14
CA ASN A 106 2.15 3.42 -11.92
C ASN A 106 0.65 3.41 -12.30
N LEU A 107 -0.21 3.18 -11.30
CA LEU A 107 -1.67 3.18 -11.44
C LEU A 107 -2.29 4.51 -11.03
N ARG A 108 -1.50 5.60 -11.04
CA ARG A 108 -1.96 6.99 -10.84
C ARG A 108 -2.47 7.33 -9.42
N SER A 109 -2.16 6.48 -8.46
CA SER A 109 -2.46 6.69 -7.03
C SER A 109 -1.38 6.05 -6.17
N SER A 110 -1.29 6.45 -4.90
CA SER A 110 -0.36 5.84 -3.95
C SER A 110 -0.77 4.41 -3.61
N TYR A 111 0.22 3.62 -3.20
CA TYR A 111 0.07 2.26 -2.72
C TYR A 111 0.14 2.20 -1.20
N GLN A 112 -0.54 1.22 -0.62
CA GLN A 112 -0.35 0.81 0.78
C GLN A 112 -0.39 -0.71 0.86
N PHE A 113 0.39 -1.25 1.77
CA PHE A 113 0.44 -2.68 2.05
C PHE A 113 -0.11 -2.96 3.43
N ARG A 114 -0.81 -4.08 3.57
CA ARG A 114 -1.40 -4.49 4.85
C ARG A 114 -1.21 -5.97 5.04
N ILE A 115 -0.85 -6.39 6.24
CA ILE A 115 -0.75 -7.80 6.59
C ILE A 115 -2.01 -8.21 7.34
N PHE A 116 -2.57 -9.34 6.93
CA PHE A 116 -3.69 -9.96 7.60
C PHE A 116 -3.32 -11.37 8.06
N ASN A 117 -3.81 -11.73 9.23
CA ASN A 117 -3.82 -13.11 9.68
C ASN A 117 -5.03 -13.82 9.07
N TRP A 118 -4.82 -15.00 8.49
CA TRP A 118 -5.92 -15.77 7.93
C TRP A 118 -5.78 -17.25 8.28
N ASN A 119 -6.84 -17.82 8.85
CA ASN A 119 -6.85 -19.20 9.31
C ASN A 119 -7.63 -20.10 8.33
N GLU A 120 -7.18 -21.33 8.16
CA GLU A 120 -7.86 -22.36 7.35
C GLU A 120 -9.32 -22.56 7.76
N SER A 121 -9.64 -22.43 9.05
CA SER A 121 -11.00 -22.54 9.57
C SER A 121 -11.95 -21.44 9.06
N GLU A 122 -11.41 -20.32 8.59
CA GLU A 122 -12.15 -19.16 8.09
C GLU A 122 -12.33 -19.19 6.57
N ILE A 123 -11.78 -20.20 5.88
CA ILE A 123 -11.91 -20.34 4.43
C ILE A 123 -13.38 -20.51 4.05
N ASN A 124 -13.91 -19.50 3.36
CA ASN A 124 -15.21 -19.62 2.71
C ASN A 124 -15.06 -20.38 1.39
N LYS A 125 -15.34 -21.69 1.43
CA LYS A 125 -15.26 -22.57 0.25
C LYS A 125 -16.16 -22.17 -0.93
N LYS A 126 -17.14 -21.29 -0.71
CA LYS A 126 -18.06 -20.77 -1.74
C LYS A 126 -17.56 -19.47 -2.38
N HIS A 127 -16.56 -18.81 -1.81
CA HIS A 127 -16.02 -17.55 -2.29
C HIS A 127 -14.60 -17.75 -2.83
N ARG A 128 -14.52 -17.97 -4.13
CA ARG A 128 -13.29 -18.30 -4.84
C ARG A 128 -13.05 -17.31 -5.97
N ASP A 129 -11.79 -17.14 -6.34
CA ASP A 129 -11.44 -16.45 -7.57
C ASP A 129 -11.78 -17.29 -8.82
N HIS A 130 -11.51 -16.74 -9.99
CA HIS A 130 -11.74 -17.41 -11.27
C HIS A 130 -11.00 -18.75 -11.39
N ASP A 131 -9.83 -18.86 -10.75
CA ASP A 131 -8.96 -20.03 -10.78
C ASP A 131 -9.27 -21.02 -9.63
N GLN A 132 -10.39 -20.80 -8.93
CA GLN A 132 -10.90 -21.64 -7.83
C GLN A 132 -10.09 -21.58 -6.53
N ASN A 133 -9.23 -20.58 -6.35
CA ASN A 133 -8.53 -20.35 -5.10
C ASN A 133 -9.45 -19.63 -4.10
N PRO A 134 -9.43 -20.02 -2.82
CA PRO A 134 -10.09 -19.25 -1.77
C PRO A 134 -9.60 -17.80 -1.72
N LEU A 135 -10.53 -16.84 -1.70
CA LEU A 135 -10.16 -15.43 -1.56
C LEU A 135 -9.80 -15.10 -0.10
N PRO A 136 -8.67 -14.42 0.17
CA PRO A 136 -8.24 -14.10 1.53
C PRO A 136 -9.24 -13.25 2.32
N GLY A 137 -9.44 -13.63 3.59
CA GLY A 137 -10.25 -12.88 4.54
C GLY A 137 -9.49 -11.68 5.12
N THR A 138 -10.20 -10.58 5.36
CA THR A 138 -9.63 -9.29 5.79
C THR A 138 -9.96 -8.92 7.24
N ARG A 139 -10.45 -9.89 8.04
CA ARG A 139 -10.95 -9.65 9.39
C ARG A 139 -9.86 -9.27 10.38
N HIS A 140 -8.69 -9.91 10.27
CA HIS A 140 -7.62 -9.81 11.28
C HIS A 140 -6.43 -9.02 10.74
N LEU A 141 -6.57 -7.70 10.67
CA LEU A 141 -5.46 -6.82 10.31
C LEU A 141 -4.38 -6.87 11.39
N LEU A 142 -3.14 -7.14 10.98
CA LEU A 142 -1.97 -7.17 11.86
C LEU A 142 -1.12 -5.88 11.76
N ALA A 143 -0.91 -5.38 10.55
CA ALA A 143 -0.07 -4.21 10.31
C ALA A 143 -0.46 -3.50 9.00
N THR A 144 -0.16 -2.20 8.94
CA THR A 144 -0.35 -1.35 7.78
C THR A 144 0.95 -0.58 7.54
N SER A 145 1.42 -0.55 6.29
CA SER A 145 2.63 0.18 5.91
C SER A 145 2.37 1.68 5.77
N GLU A 146 3.44 2.46 5.73
CA GLU A 146 3.38 3.79 5.13
C GLU A 146 3.05 3.69 3.62
N GLU A 147 2.62 4.82 3.04
CA GLU A 147 2.30 4.87 1.62
C GLU A 147 3.56 4.88 0.75
N VAL A 148 3.46 4.22 -0.40
CA VAL A 148 4.45 4.23 -1.46
C VAL A 148 3.87 4.96 -2.66
N SER A 149 4.55 5.99 -3.13
CA SER A 149 4.09 6.86 -4.23
C SER A 149 5.03 6.79 -5.43
N PHE A 150 4.57 7.28 -6.58
CA PHE A 150 5.43 7.56 -7.72
C PHE A 150 5.86 9.02 -7.71
N ALA A 151 7.10 9.29 -8.11
CA ALA A 151 7.63 10.65 -8.25
C ALA A 151 6.81 11.47 -9.25
N ASN A 152 6.32 10.84 -10.31
CA ASN A 152 5.43 11.44 -11.29
C ASN A 152 4.28 10.49 -11.68
N TYR A 153 3.06 10.80 -11.25
CA TYR A 153 1.86 10.04 -11.66
C TYR A 153 1.43 10.31 -13.11
N ASN A 154 1.99 11.33 -13.76
CA ASN A 154 1.73 11.68 -15.15
C ASN A 154 2.76 11.14 -16.14
N ASP A 155 3.67 10.26 -15.70
CA ASP A 155 4.50 9.50 -16.63
C ASP A 155 3.59 8.68 -17.57
N PRO A 156 3.73 8.81 -18.91
CA PRO A 156 2.92 8.05 -19.85
C PRO A 156 3.07 6.54 -19.62
N ALA A 157 1.95 5.88 -19.36
CA ALA A 157 1.89 4.46 -19.09
C ALA A 157 0.96 3.74 -20.07
N GLN A 158 1.05 2.40 -20.10
CA GLN A 158 0.19 1.53 -20.90
C GLN A 158 0.12 1.95 -22.38
N ILE A 159 1.30 2.17 -22.96
CA ILE A 159 1.43 2.57 -24.35
C ILE A 159 0.95 1.42 -25.26
N HIS A 160 0.01 1.72 -26.15
CA HIS A 160 -0.51 0.79 -27.16
C HIS A 160 -0.48 1.42 -28.54
N LEU A 161 -0.15 0.61 -29.55
CA LEU A 161 -0.23 1.02 -30.95
C LEU A 161 -1.47 0.42 -31.60
N ALA A 162 -2.12 1.18 -32.45
CA ALA A 162 -3.24 0.73 -33.28
C ALA A 162 -3.20 1.39 -34.65
N PHE A 163 -3.64 0.71 -35.70
CA PHE A 163 -3.73 1.32 -37.03
C PHE A 163 -4.69 2.52 -37.02
N GLY A 164 -4.34 3.54 -37.81
CA GLY A 164 -5.21 4.68 -38.07
C GLY A 164 -6.32 4.34 -39.07
N SER A 165 -7.00 5.38 -39.55
CA SER A 165 -8.04 5.22 -40.56
C SER A 165 -7.46 5.08 -41.97
N ASN A 166 -6.26 5.64 -42.18
CA ASN A 166 -5.51 5.55 -43.43
C ASN A 166 -4.34 4.56 -43.29
N ASP A 167 -3.84 4.05 -44.42
CA ASP A 167 -2.74 3.07 -44.47
C ASP A 167 -1.36 3.66 -44.14
N ASP A 168 -1.26 4.99 -44.07
CA ASP A 168 -0.10 5.77 -43.66
C ASP A 168 -0.23 6.34 -42.24
N GLU A 169 -1.17 5.83 -41.43
CA GLU A 169 -1.43 6.29 -40.06
C GLU A 169 -1.24 5.20 -38.99
N MET A 170 -0.73 5.61 -37.83
CA MET A 170 -0.64 4.78 -36.63
C MET A 170 -0.98 5.62 -35.39
N ARG A 171 -1.86 5.12 -34.55
CA ARG A 171 -2.23 5.71 -33.25
C ARG A 171 -1.26 5.26 -32.18
N VAL A 172 -0.89 6.19 -31.31
CA VAL A 172 -0.17 5.95 -30.06
C VAL A 172 -1.14 6.31 -28.94
N LEU A 173 -1.66 5.29 -28.27
CA LEU A 173 -2.50 5.45 -27.10
C LEU A 173 -1.67 5.32 -25.83
N PHE A 174 -1.85 6.23 -24.88
CA PHE A 174 -1.18 6.18 -23.58
C PHE A 174 -2.03 6.85 -22.51
N ILE A 175 -1.69 6.62 -21.24
CA ILE A 175 -2.49 7.07 -20.10
C ILE A 175 -1.62 7.88 -19.14
N THR A 176 -2.17 8.99 -18.66
CA THR A 176 -1.63 9.79 -17.53
C THR A 176 -2.69 9.89 -16.42
N ARG A 177 -2.32 10.48 -15.26
CA ARG A 177 -3.32 10.78 -14.23
C ARG A 177 -4.22 11.94 -14.64
N ASP A 178 -3.61 13.05 -15.01
CA ASP A 178 -4.29 14.31 -15.28
C ASP A 178 -4.39 14.55 -16.78
N GLY A 179 -5.43 15.26 -17.24
CA GLY A 179 -5.66 15.59 -18.65
C GLY A 179 -4.69 16.67 -19.16
N ILE A 180 -3.40 16.41 -19.04
CA ILE A 180 -2.33 17.31 -19.47
C ILE A 180 -2.22 17.33 -20.98
N LYS A 181 -1.78 18.47 -21.52
CA LYS A 181 -1.51 18.58 -22.95
C LYS A 181 -0.34 17.66 -23.31
N SER A 182 -0.60 16.68 -24.16
CA SER A 182 0.34 15.60 -24.48
C SER A 182 0.56 15.47 -25.98
N PHE A 183 1.71 14.92 -26.34
CA PHE A 183 2.15 14.77 -27.72
C PHE A 183 2.88 13.44 -27.88
N ALA A 184 2.86 12.87 -29.09
CA ALA A 184 3.79 11.84 -29.52
C ALA A 184 4.80 12.46 -30.48
N ARG A 185 6.09 12.24 -30.24
CA ARG A 185 7.16 12.61 -31.17
C ARG A 185 7.62 11.36 -31.90
N TYR A 186 7.85 11.43 -33.20
CA TYR A 186 8.21 10.25 -34.00
C TYR A 186 9.13 10.57 -35.17
N GLY A 187 9.80 9.53 -35.66
CA GLY A 187 10.76 9.66 -36.76
C GLY A 187 11.37 8.33 -37.18
N LEU A 188 12.18 8.37 -38.25
CA LEU A 188 12.85 7.18 -38.80
C LEU A 188 14.12 6.78 -38.02
N LYS A 189 14.66 7.70 -37.21
CA LYS A 189 15.80 7.44 -36.33
C LYS A 189 15.44 7.75 -34.89
N ARG A 190 16.08 7.06 -33.94
CA ARG A 190 15.76 7.16 -32.50
C ARG A 190 16.09 8.53 -31.92
N ASP A 191 17.09 9.19 -32.47
CA ASP A 191 17.65 10.48 -32.08
C ASP A 191 17.11 11.66 -32.92
N GLU A 192 16.33 11.38 -33.97
CA GLU A 192 15.71 12.37 -34.87
C GLU A 192 14.19 12.14 -34.91
N LEU A 193 13.49 12.55 -33.84
CA LEU A 193 12.03 12.50 -33.70
C LEU A 193 11.42 13.89 -33.97
N ASP A 194 11.52 14.33 -35.23
CA ASP A 194 11.17 15.69 -35.65
C ASP A 194 9.67 15.87 -35.91
N GLU A 195 8.95 14.78 -36.18
CA GLU A 195 7.51 14.82 -36.37
C GLU A 195 6.80 14.83 -35.01
N ILE A 196 5.75 15.64 -34.89
CA ILE A 196 4.98 15.80 -33.65
C ILE A 196 3.49 15.64 -33.94
N ALA A 197 2.84 14.74 -33.20
CA ALA A 197 1.39 14.58 -33.19
C ALA A 197 0.85 15.02 -31.83
N GLU A 198 0.01 16.06 -31.81
CA GLU A 198 -0.74 16.44 -30.61
C GLU A 198 -1.81 15.38 -30.31
N ALA A 199 -1.88 14.94 -29.04
CA ALA A 199 -2.84 13.93 -28.63
C ALA A 199 -4.19 14.55 -28.30
N SER A 200 -5.26 13.94 -28.81
CA SER A 200 -6.59 14.15 -28.26
C SER A 200 -6.70 13.43 -26.91
N THR A 201 -7.49 13.97 -25.97
CA THR A 201 -7.59 13.41 -24.61
C THR A 201 -9.04 13.13 -24.26
N THR A 202 -9.32 11.95 -23.72
CA THR A 202 -10.63 11.54 -23.23
C THR A 202 -10.50 10.81 -21.89
N THR A 203 -11.61 10.71 -21.18
CA THR A 203 -11.71 9.93 -19.94
C THR A 203 -13.15 9.46 -19.77
N TYR A 204 -13.40 8.63 -18.77
CA TYR A 204 -14.72 8.21 -18.35
C TYR A 204 -14.78 8.14 -16.82
N SER A 205 -15.98 8.25 -16.29
CA SER A 205 -16.29 8.31 -14.87
C SER A 205 -17.13 7.11 -14.43
N ARG A 206 -17.27 6.94 -13.11
CA ARG A 206 -18.05 5.86 -12.54
C ARG A 206 -19.51 5.86 -12.99
N SER A 207 -20.09 7.05 -13.18
CA SER A 207 -21.46 7.20 -13.64
C SER A 207 -21.67 6.77 -15.09
N ASP A 208 -20.61 6.65 -15.87
CA ASP A 208 -20.69 6.14 -17.26
C ASP A 208 -20.78 4.61 -17.31
N MET A 209 -20.56 3.91 -16.19
CA MET A 209 -20.63 2.46 -16.10
C MET A 209 -22.08 1.99 -15.90
N CYS A 210 -22.54 1.08 -16.76
CA CYS A 210 -23.94 0.62 -16.76
C CYS A 210 -24.29 -0.23 -15.53
N ASP A 211 -23.42 -1.17 -15.15
CA ASP A 211 -23.76 -2.22 -14.19
C ASP A 211 -22.67 -2.47 -13.13
N SER A 212 -23.10 -3.12 -12.06
CA SER A 212 -22.21 -3.63 -11.01
C SER A 212 -21.37 -4.81 -11.55
N PRO A 213 -20.09 -4.94 -11.17
CA PRO A 213 -19.38 -4.14 -10.16
C PRO A 213 -18.73 -2.86 -10.70
N ALA A 214 -18.71 -2.62 -12.01
CA ALA A 214 -17.98 -1.50 -12.61
C ALA A 214 -18.46 -0.13 -12.09
N ASN A 215 -19.75 0.00 -11.77
CA ASN A 215 -20.33 1.20 -11.18
C ASN A 215 -20.35 1.20 -9.63
N SER A 216 -19.68 0.25 -8.97
CA SER A 216 -19.65 0.10 -7.51
C SER A 216 -18.34 0.63 -6.90
N ASP A 217 -18.31 0.90 -5.58
CA ASP A 217 -17.11 1.45 -4.91
C ASP A 217 -15.94 0.47 -4.92
N GLY A 218 -16.22 -0.83 -4.99
CA GLY A 218 -15.20 -1.87 -5.04
C GLY A 218 -14.72 -2.21 -6.45
N GLY A 219 -15.55 -2.01 -7.47
CA GLY A 219 -15.21 -2.33 -8.86
C GLY A 219 -14.83 -1.13 -9.72
N TRP A 220 -15.09 0.10 -9.28
CA TRP A 220 -14.68 1.31 -9.96
C TRP A 220 -13.24 1.69 -9.63
N ARG A 221 -12.48 2.07 -10.66
CA ARG A 221 -11.16 2.69 -10.54
C ARG A 221 -11.04 3.82 -11.54
N ASP A 222 -10.51 4.95 -11.10
CA ASP A 222 -10.28 6.09 -11.98
C ASP A 222 -9.29 5.69 -13.10
N PRO A 223 -9.71 5.79 -14.38
CA PRO A 223 -8.87 5.39 -15.50
C PRO A 223 -7.74 6.38 -15.77
N GLY A 224 -7.75 7.58 -15.17
CA GLY A 224 -6.91 8.69 -15.56
C GLY A 224 -7.40 9.33 -16.86
N ASN A 225 -6.46 9.78 -17.68
CA ASN A 225 -6.74 10.42 -18.95
C ASN A 225 -6.09 9.64 -20.08
N ILE A 226 -6.89 9.23 -21.07
CA ILE A 226 -6.48 8.45 -22.22
C ILE A 226 -6.14 9.44 -23.33
N HIS A 227 -4.91 9.39 -23.79
CA HIS A 227 -4.39 10.22 -24.87
C HIS A 227 -4.29 9.39 -26.15
N ASP A 228 -4.74 9.94 -27.26
CA ASP A 228 -4.70 9.33 -28.59
C ASP A 228 -4.02 10.31 -29.56
N ALA A 229 -2.76 10.02 -29.87
CA ALA A 229 -1.96 10.75 -30.85
C ALA A 229 -1.89 9.97 -32.17
N VAL A 230 -2.18 10.63 -33.29
CA VAL A 230 -2.15 10.00 -34.62
C VAL A 230 -0.88 10.41 -35.36
N MET A 231 0.06 9.47 -35.53
CA MET A 231 1.19 9.62 -36.44
C MET A 231 0.69 9.48 -37.89
N LYS A 232 1.15 10.34 -38.79
CA LYS A 232 0.66 10.44 -40.18
C LYS A 232 1.81 10.44 -41.18
N ASN A 233 1.49 10.30 -42.47
CA ASN A 233 2.46 10.30 -43.57
C ASN A 233 3.54 9.21 -43.41
N LEU A 234 3.17 8.07 -42.82
CA LEU A 234 4.10 6.96 -42.58
C LEU A 234 4.39 6.19 -43.87
N LYS A 235 5.66 5.86 -44.09
CA LYS A 235 6.08 5.07 -45.24
C LYS A 235 5.85 3.58 -44.98
N ALA A 236 5.15 2.92 -45.89
CA ALA A 236 4.92 1.48 -45.83
C ALA A 236 6.24 0.69 -45.70
N GLY A 237 6.26 -0.30 -44.81
CA GLY A 237 7.41 -1.16 -44.56
C GLY A 237 8.59 -0.50 -43.82
N ALA A 238 8.50 0.78 -43.46
CA ALA A 238 9.53 1.47 -42.70
C ALA A 238 9.34 1.30 -41.18
N ARG A 239 10.46 1.24 -40.46
CA ARG A 239 10.46 1.27 -38.99
C ARG A 239 10.47 2.72 -38.52
N TYR A 240 9.56 3.04 -37.60
CA TYR A 240 9.51 4.32 -36.91
C TYR A 240 9.83 4.13 -35.43
N TYR A 241 10.45 5.16 -34.84
CA TYR A 241 10.67 5.32 -33.42
C TYR A 241 9.73 6.41 -32.91
N TYR A 242 9.30 6.30 -31.65
CA TYR A 242 8.42 7.28 -31.04
C TYR A 242 8.75 7.45 -29.55
N GLN A 243 8.33 8.60 -29.01
CA GLN A 243 8.38 8.97 -27.60
C GLN A 243 7.09 9.68 -27.21
#